data_AF-A0A9W8B994-F1
#
_entry.id   AF-A0A9W8B994-F1
#
_cell.length_a   1.000
_cell.length_b   1.000
_cell.length_c   1.000
_cell.angle_alpha   90.00
_cell.angle_beta   90.00
_cell.angle_gamma   90.00
#
_symmetry.space_group_name_H-M   'P 1'
#
loop_
_entity.id
_entity.type
_entity.pdbx_description
1 polymer ?
#
loop_
_entity_poly.entity_id
_entity_poly.type
_entity_poly.pdbx_seq_one_letter_code
_entity_poly.pdbx_strand_id
1 'polypeptide(L)'
;MLIAKTLSATSRQLVRKVGALGAIRGKHSVPDLDYDYNELEPVISAKIMQLHHDKHHATYVANLNVAEEKLEEAKSRNDLAGEVALQPAINFNGGGH
;
A
#
# COMPACT_ATOMS: atom_id res chain seq x y z
N MET A 1 -59.41 0.63 -18.62
CA MET A 1 -58.58 1.85 -18.75
C MET A 1 -57.83 1.99 -17.42
N LEU A 2 -56.64 1.39 -17.33
CA LEU A 2 -55.35 2.11 -17.20
C LEU A 2 -55.19 2.68 -15.76
N ILE A 3 -54.19 2.39 -14.93
CA ILE A 3 -52.76 2.10 -15.16
C ILE A 3 -52.20 1.43 -13.89
N ALA A 4 -51.46 0.33 -14.06
CA ALA A 4 -50.59 -0.25 -13.04
C ALA A 4 -49.38 0.68 -12.77
N LYS A 5 -49.13 1.05 -11.51
CA LYS A 5 -47.88 1.67 -11.06
C LYS A 5 -47.13 0.72 -10.14
N THR A 6 -46.39 -0.18 -10.80
CA THR A 6 -45.04 -0.66 -10.45
C THR A 6 -44.55 -0.44 -9.01
N LEU A 7 -44.52 -1.54 -8.25
CA LEU A 7 -43.59 -1.78 -7.15
C LEU A 7 -42.15 -1.78 -7.67
N SER A 8 -41.27 -0.92 -7.17
CA SER A 8 -39.81 -1.18 -7.14
C SER A 8 -39.10 -0.14 -6.28
N ALA A 9 -39.11 -0.34 -4.96
CA ALA A 9 -38.34 0.48 -4.01
C ALA A 9 -37.49 -0.35 -3.04
N THR A 10 -37.31 -1.67 -3.28
CA THR A 10 -36.74 -2.58 -2.27
C THR A 10 -35.46 -3.30 -2.71
N SER A 11 -34.90 -2.99 -3.89
CA SER A 11 -33.78 -3.78 -4.44
C SER A 11 -32.41 -3.08 -4.47
N ARG A 12 -32.30 -1.82 -4.01
CA ARG A 12 -31.00 -1.09 -3.98
C ARG A 12 -30.24 -1.21 -2.65
N GLN A 13 -30.87 -1.73 -1.61
CA GLN A 13 -30.29 -1.72 -0.26
C GLN A 13 -29.54 -3.02 0.10
N LEU A 14 -29.64 -4.06 -0.73
CA LEU A 14 -29.04 -5.38 -0.45
C LEU A 14 -27.65 -5.62 -1.05
N VAL A 15 -27.17 -4.79 -1.99
CA VAL A 15 -25.87 -5.02 -2.67
C VAL A 15 -24.67 -4.51 -1.86
N ARG A 16 -24.91 -3.79 -0.76
CA ARG A 16 -23.86 -3.03 -0.05
C ARG A 16 -23.06 -3.82 1.00
N LYS A 17 -23.32 -5.12 1.20
CA LYS A 17 -22.79 -5.89 2.35
C LYS A 17 -21.72 -6.95 2.05
N VAL A 18 -21.17 -7.02 0.84
CA VAL A 18 -20.12 -8.04 0.51
C VAL A 18 -18.75 -7.42 0.19
N GLY A 19 -18.62 -6.09 0.17
CA GLY A 19 -17.40 -5.40 -0.28
C GLY A 19 -16.38 -5.02 0.80
N ALA A 20 -16.26 -5.76 1.90
CA ALA A 20 -15.34 -5.39 2.99
C ALA A 20 -14.57 -6.58 3.58
N LEU A 21 -13.93 -7.37 2.71
CA LEU A 21 -12.68 -8.04 3.03
C LEU A 21 -11.55 -7.29 2.31
N GLY A 22 -11.45 -5.98 2.57
CA GLY A 22 -10.23 -5.26 2.26
C GLY A 22 -9.13 -5.90 3.11
N ALA A 23 -8.12 -6.47 2.46
CA ALA A 23 -6.96 -7.01 3.16
C ALA A 23 -6.49 -5.98 4.18
N ILE A 24 -6.48 -6.35 5.47
CA ILE A 24 -5.83 -5.55 6.50
C ILE A 24 -4.34 -5.70 6.21
N ARG A 25 -3.82 -4.88 5.29
CA ARG A 25 -2.39 -4.76 5.08
C ARG A 25 -1.84 -4.04 6.30
N GLY A 26 -1.03 -4.75 7.09
CA GLY A 26 -0.21 -4.13 8.13
C GLY A 26 0.85 -3.22 7.50
N LYS A 27 1.53 -2.43 8.32
CA LYS A 27 2.69 -1.65 7.88
C LYS A 27 3.75 -2.58 7.29
N HIS A 28 4.42 -2.12 6.23
CA HIS A 28 5.56 -2.81 5.64
C HIS A 28 6.73 -2.87 6.63
N SER A 29 7.51 -3.94 6.55
CA SER A 29 8.74 -4.15 7.32
C SER A 29 9.87 -4.56 6.39
N VAL A 30 11.11 -4.30 6.80
CA VAL A 30 12.28 -4.88 6.13
C VAL A 30 12.29 -6.38 6.43
N PRO A 31 12.32 -7.27 5.42
CA PRO A 31 12.42 -8.70 5.64
C PRO A 31 13.82 -9.07 6.12
N ASP A 32 13.92 -9.99 7.06
CA ASP A 32 15.22 -10.53 7.47
C ASP A 32 15.87 -11.29 6.30
N LEU A 33 17.20 -11.25 6.23
CA LEU A 33 17.95 -12.05 5.29
C LEU A 33 18.07 -13.50 5.79
N ASP A 34 17.94 -14.46 4.88
CA ASP A 34 18.16 -15.89 5.14
C ASP A 34 19.65 -16.26 5.26
N TYR A 35 20.55 -15.27 5.21
CA TYR A 35 22.00 -15.43 5.16
C TYR A 35 22.72 -14.24 5.81
N ASP A 36 23.95 -14.48 6.28
CA ASP A 36 24.80 -13.44 6.87
C ASP A 36 25.32 -12.46 5.82
N TYR A 37 25.61 -11.22 6.21
CA TYR A 37 26.01 -10.16 5.28
C TYR A 37 27.22 -10.49 4.40
N ASN A 38 28.13 -11.35 4.86
CA ASN A 38 29.36 -11.72 4.15
C ASN A 38 29.22 -12.96 3.26
N GLU A 39 28.06 -13.61 3.19
CA GLU A 39 27.85 -14.84 2.41
C GLU A 39 28.01 -14.65 0.90
N LEU A 40 27.96 -13.40 0.41
CA LEU A 40 28.12 -13.06 -1.01
C LEU A 40 29.55 -12.60 -1.37
N GLU A 41 30.49 -12.64 -0.43
CA GLU A 41 31.89 -12.29 -0.70
C GLU A 41 32.59 -13.37 -1.56
N PRO A 42 33.55 -12.98 -2.43
CA PRO A 42 34.08 -11.64 -2.64
C PRO A 42 33.30 -10.81 -3.68
N VAL A 43 32.19 -11.33 -4.23
CA VAL A 43 31.46 -10.69 -5.34
C VAL A 43 30.72 -9.44 -4.86
N ILE A 44 30.11 -9.51 -3.68
CA ILE A 44 29.47 -8.37 -3.02
C ILE A 44 30.02 -8.27 -1.60
N SER A 45 30.53 -7.08 -1.24
CA SER A 45 31.11 -6.90 0.09
C SER A 45 30.05 -6.91 1.19
N ALA A 46 30.39 -7.46 2.35
CA ALA A 46 29.51 -7.48 3.51
C ALA A 46 29.06 -6.07 3.93
N LYS A 47 29.96 -5.10 3.79
CA LYS A 47 29.66 -3.70 4.12
C LYS A 47 28.58 -3.10 3.22
N ILE A 48 28.59 -3.43 1.92
CA ILE A 48 27.55 -2.99 1.00
C ILE A 48 26.23 -3.65 1.36
N MET A 49 26.21 -4.96 1.60
CA MET A 49 24.97 -5.67 1.98
C MET A 49 24.34 -5.09 3.24
N GLN A 50 25.14 -4.84 4.28
CA GLN A 50 24.67 -4.22 5.51
C GLN A 50 24.08 -2.82 5.27
N LEU A 51 24.78 -1.96 4.52
CA LEU A 51 24.27 -0.62 4.23
C LEU A 51 23.01 -0.67 3.36
N HIS A 52 22.96 -1.58 2.39
CA HIS A 52 21.83 -1.74 1.50
C HIS A 52 20.58 -2.16 2.27
N HIS A 53 20.68 -3.17 3.12
CA HIS A 53 19.58 -3.68 3.93
C HIS A 53 19.18 -2.69 5.04
N ASP A 54 20.10 -2.38 5.95
CA ASP A 54 19.78 -1.64 7.19
C ASP A 54 19.49 -0.15 6.98
N LYS A 55 19.89 0.41 5.82
CA LYS A 55 19.72 1.83 5.51
C LYS A 55 18.86 2.05 4.28
N HIS A 56 19.25 1.52 3.12
CA HIS A 56 18.53 1.83 1.88
C HIS A 56 17.14 1.19 1.84
N HIS A 57 17.04 -0.13 2.06
CA HIS A 57 15.74 -0.83 2.09
C HIS A 57 14.86 -0.33 3.24
N ALA A 58 15.45 -0.17 4.44
CA ALA A 58 14.77 0.40 5.59
C ALA A 58 14.16 1.79 5.32
N THR A 59 14.86 2.63 4.54
CA THR A 59 14.34 3.96 4.17
C THR A 59 13.15 3.87 3.22
N TYR A 60 13.19 2.99 2.22
CA TYR A 60 12.06 2.78 1.32
C TYR A 60 10.83 2.30 2.08
N VAL A 61 10.98 1.29 2.94
CA VAL A 61 9.90 0.77 3.79
C VAL A 61 9.29 1.86 4.67
N ALA A 62 10.13 2.64 5.36
CA ALA A 62 9.65 3.73 6.22
C ALA A 62 8.87 4.80 5.44
N ASN A 63 9.41 5.23 4.30
CA ASN A 63 8.78 6.26 3.47
C ASN A 63 7.51 5.76 2.78
N LEU A 64 7.45 4.49 2.38
CA LEU A 64 6.26 3.86 1.81
C LEU A 64 5.13 3.87 2.85
N ASN A 65 5.39 3.45 4.08
CA ASN A 65 4.41 3.47 5.17
C ASN A 65 3.84 4.88 5.38
N VAL A 66 4.69 5.92 5.40
CA VAL A 66 4.24 7.32 5.53
C VAL A 66 3.41 7.77 4.33
N ALA A 67 3.79 7.37 3.11
CA ALA A 67 3.05 7.73 1.90
C ALA A 67 1.66 7.06 1.87
N GLU A 68 1.54 5.81 2.31
CA GLU A 68 0.28 5.09 2.39
C GLU A 68 -0.63 5.66 3.49
N GLU A 69 -0.09 6.05 4.66
CA GLU A 69 -0.85 6.76 5.69
C GLU A 69 -1.47 8.06 5.14
N LYS A 70 -0.65 8.87 4.44
CA LYS A 70 -1.12 10.10 3.79
C LYS A 70 -2.14 9.83 2.68
N LEU A 71 -2.03 8.70 1.98
CA LEU A 71 -2.99 8.31 0.97
C LEU A 71 -4.34 7.98 1.59
N GLU A 72 -4.37 7.21 2.69
CA GLU A 72 -5.61 6.89 3.39
C GLU A 72 -6.26 8.16 3.96
N GLU A 73 -5.46 9.10 4.47
CA GLU A 73 -5.96 10.42 4.86
C GLU A 73 -6.57 11.20 3.68
N ALA A 74 -5.91 11.24 2.52
CA ALA A 74 -6.41 11.93 1.33
C ALA A 74 -7.73 11.30 0.85
N LYS A 75 -7.82 9.97 0.80
CA LYS A 75 -9.05 9.23 0.50
C LYS A 75 -10.18 9.56 1.47
N SER A 76 -9.89 9.62 2.77
CA SER A 76 -10.89 9.94 3.80
C SER A 76 -11.50 11.34 3.62
N ARG A 77 -10.75 12.26 3.02
CA ARG A 77 -11.18 13.63 2.71
C ARG A 77 -11.74 13.78 1.29
N ASN A 78 -11.77 12.72 0.48
CA ASN A 78 -12.08 12.77 -0.96
C ASN A 78 -11.18 13.75 -1.75
N ASP A 79 -9.91 13.86 -1.34
CA ASP A 79 -8.91 14.74 -1.95
C ASP A 79 -8.18 14.05 -3.10
N LEU A 80 -8.83 14.01 -4.28
CA LEU A 80 -8.26 13.35 -5.46
C LEU A 80 -6.95 13.97 -5.93
N ALA A 81 -6.75 15.28 -5.74
CA ALA A 81 -5.51 15.94 -6.10
C ALA A 81 -4.36 15.49 -5.19
N GLY A 82 -4.63 15.38 -3.88
CA GLY A 82 -3.71 14.81 -2.91
C GLY A 82 -3.36 13.35 -3.20
N GLU A 83 -4.34 12.53 -3.57
CA GLU A 83 -4.09 11.12 -3.96
C GLU A 83 -3.14 11.02 -5.17
N VAL A 84 -3.38 11.81 -6.22
CA VAL A 84 -2.51 11.84 -7.42
C VAL A 84 -1.11 12.36 -7.09
N ALA A 85 -1.01 13.40 -6.24
CA ALA A 85 0.27 13.96 -5.84
C ALA A 85 1.15 12.96 -5.04
N LEU A 86 0.54 11.96 -4.39
CA LEU A 86 1.27 10.93 -3.64
C LEU A 86 1.78 9.78 -4.52
N GLN A 87 1.26 9.60 -5.74
CA GLN A 87 1.65 8.48 -6.62
C GLN A 87 3.17 8.36 -6.84
N PRO A 88 3.93 9.44 -7.11
CA PRO A 88 5.38 9.31 -7.29
C PRO A 88 6.08 8.75 -6.04
N ALA A 89 5.65 9.17 -4.85
CA ALA A 89 6.23 8.69 -3.59
C ALA A 89 5.89 7.22 -3.34
N ILE A 90 4.65 6.80 -3.61
CA ILE A 90 4.22 5.41 -3.49
C ILE A 90 4.97 4.53 -4.50
N ASN A 91 5.06 4.95 -5.76
CA ASN A 91 5.74 4.19 -6.80
C ASN A 91 7.23 4.05 -6.53
N PHE A 92 7.88 5.14 -6.09
CA PHE A 92 9.32 5.14 -5.82
C PHE A 92 9.68 4.28 -4.62
N ASN A 93 9.01 4.49 -3.48
CA ASN A 93 9.31 3.75 -2.26
C ASN A 93 8.76 2.32 -2.31
N GLY A 94 7.60 2.11 -2.95
CA GLY A 94 7.02 0.80 -3.17
C GLY A 94 7.76 -0.05 -4.19
N GLY A 95 8.43 0.57 -5.18
CA GLY A 95 9.34 -0.14 -6.08
C GLY A 95 10.74 -0.36 -5.51
N GLY A 96 11.15 0.42 -4.51
CA GLY A 96 12.39 0.23 -3.77
C GLY A 96 12.28 -0.73 -2.58
N HIS A 97 11.06 -0.99 -2.11
CA HIS A 97 10.74 -2.04 -1.15
C HIS A 97 10.63 -3.39 -1.85
#